data_AF-E9I2I8-F1
#
_entry.id   AF-E9I2I8-F1
#
_cell.length_a   1.000
_cell.length_b   1.000
_cell.length_c   1.000
_cell.angle_alpha   90.00
_cell.angle_beta   90.00
_cell.angle_gamma   90.00
#
_symmetry.space_group_name_H-M   'P 1'
#
loop_
_entity.id
_entity.type
_entity.pdbx_description
1 polymer ?
#
loop_
_entity_poly.entity_id
_entity_poly.type
_entity_poly.pdbx_seq_one_letter_code
_entity_poly.pdbx_strand_id
1 'polypeptide(L)'
;IQMSKIKVLTLNHGKMTNSRRVPSVPQLKCVGGTAGCRAFIPQVVVQCENQGSDGIAIQWECKTDMDNAYRFGKIMVICEGYDYPGDHYVLVGS
;
A
#
# COMPACT_ATOMS: atom_id res chain seq x y z
N ILE A 1 3.64 -2.60 -15.03
CA ILE A 1 3.85 -4.00 -14.56
C ILE A 1 2.49 -4.65 -14.35
N GLN A 2 2.30 -5.95 -14.63
CA GLN A 2 1.01 -6.60 -14.37
C GLN A 2 0.79 -6.71 -12.86
N MET A 3 -0.35 -6.19 -12.37
CA MET A 3 -0.66 -6.07 -10.95
C MET A 3 -0.56 -7.40 -10.21
N SER A 4 -1.09 -8.48 -10.79
CA SER A 4 -1.05 -9.84 -10.23
C SER A 4 0.36 -10.45 -10.12
N LYS A 5 1.34 -9.91 -10.83
CA LYS A 5 2.75 -10.39 -10.80
C LYS A 5 3.60 -9.65 -9.76
N ILE A 6 3.05 -8.63 -9.10
CA ILE A 6 3.76 -7.93 -8.03
C ILE A 6 3.82 -8.84 -6.80
N LYS A 7 5.03 -9.15 -6.34
CA LYS A 7 5.25 -10.03 -5.19
C LYS A 7 5.27 -9.27 -3.87
N VAL A 8 5.99 -8.14 -3.87
CA VAL A 8 6.24 -7.34 -2.66
C VAL A 8 6.17 -5.87 -3.02
N LEU A 9 5.59 -5.08 -2.12
CA LEU A 9 5.64 -3.63 -2.11
C LEU A 9 6.45 -3.17 -0.90
N THR A 10 7.29 -2.16 -1.11
CA THR A 10 8.09 -1.53 -0.05
C THR A 10 7.70 -0.07 0.02
N LEU A 11 6.89 0.28 1.02
CA LEU A 11 6.31 1.60 1.19
C LEU A 11 7.05 2.33 2.30
N ASN A 12 7.36 3.60 2.05
CA ASN A 12 8.16 4.41 2.98
C ASN A 12 7.32 5.59 3.48
N HIS A 13 7.39 5.84 4.78
CA HIS A 13 6.73 7.01 5.34
C HIS A 13 7.38 8.30 4.81
N GLY A 14 6.54 9.31 4.55
CA GLY A 14 6.98 10.60 3.99
C GLY A 14 7.35 10.57 2.50
N LYS A 15 7.37 9.41 1.83
CA LYS A 15 7.55 9.34 0.38
C LYS A 15 6.22 9.46 -0.37
N MET A 16 6.29 10.05 -1.55
CA MET A 16 5.18 10.17 -2.48
C MET A 16 5.21 9.04 -3.51
N THR A 17 4.06 8.71 -4.08
CA THR A 17 3.93 7.77 -5.20
C THR A 17 4.39 8.43 -6.50
N ASN A 18 4.87 7.63 -7.43
CA ASN A 18 4.99 8.05 -8.82
C ASN A 18 3.58 8.28 -9.37
N SER A 19 3.48 9.20 -10.31
CA SER A 19 2.20 9.63 -10.85
C SER A 19 2.37 9.96 -12.33
N ARG A 20 1.36 9.58 -13.12
CA ARG A 20 1.29 9.95 -14.55
C ARG A 20 -0.01 10.64 -14.91
N ARG A 21 -1.15 10.10 -14.49
CA ARG A 21 -2.49 10.58 -14.87
C ARG A 21 -3.23 11.28 -13.73
N VAL A 22 -2.92 10.93 -12.48
CA VAL A 22 -3.51 11.51 -11.27
C VAL A 22 -2.42 12.11 -10.39
N PRO A 23 -2.67 13.14 -9.57
CA PRO A 23 -1.64 13.70 -8.68
C PRO A 23 -1.02 12.66 -7.75
N SER A 24 0.29 12.78 -7.50
CA SER A 24 1.00 11.93 -6.54
C SER A 24 0.39 12.01 -5.15
N VAL A 25 0.32 10.88 -4.45
CA VAL A 25 -0.18 10.78 -3.06
C VAL A 25 0.90 10.20 -2.15
N PRO A 26 0.81 10.34 -0.82
CA PRO A 26 1.73 9.66 0.08
C PRO A 26 1.65 8.13 -0.08
N GLN A 27 2.78 7.44 -0.08
CA GLN A 27 2.85 5.97 -0.15
C GLN A 27 2.16 5.29 1.03
N LEU A 28 2.16 5.95 2.19
CA LEU A 28 1.49 5.49 3.40
C LEU A 28 0.61 6.60 3.95
N LYS A 29 -0.66 6.26 4.24
CA LYS A 29 -1.61 7.16 4.86
C LYS A 29 -2.41 6.43 5.92
N CYS A 30 -2.30 6.88 7.17
CA CYS A 30 -3.22 6.46 8.21
C CYS A 30 -4.57 7.17 8.02
N VAL A 31 -5.66 6.39 8.04
CA VAL A 31 -7.03 6.88 7.81
C VAL A 31 -7.95 6.70 9.02
N GLY A 32 -7.46 6.09 10.10
CA GLY A 32 -8.23 5.85 11.32
C GLY A 32 -7.68 4.68 12.12
N GLY A 33 -8.47 4.19 13.07
CA GLY A 33 -8.12 3.12 14.00
C GLY A 33 -8.35 3.53 15.45
N THR A 34 -8.56 2.56 16.33
CA THR A 34 -8.86 2.80 17.76
C THR A 34 -7.73 3.48 18.50
N ALA A 35 -6.47 3.21 18.11
CA ALA A 35 -5.29 3.89 18.65
C ALA A 35 -5.09 5.31 18.08
N GLY A 36 -5.75 5.65 16.97
CA GLY A 36 -5.56 6.92 16.26
C GLY A 36 -4.25 7.01 15.47
N CYS A 37 -4.20 7.94 14.52
CA CYS A 37 -3.08 8.07 13.57
C CYS A 37 -1.83 8.77 14.11
N ARG A 38 -1.87 9.26 15.35
CA ARG A 38 -0.71 9.88 16.01
C ARG A 38 0.00 8.95 16.99
N ALA A 39 -0.62 7.81 17.31
CA ALA A 39 -0.05 6.85 18.26
C ALA A 39 1.18 6.12 17.68
N PHE A 40 1.16 5.81 16.39
CA PHE A 40 2.26 5.14 15.72
C PHE A 40 2.40 5.64 14.28
N ILE A 41 3.64 5.98 13.91
CA ILE A 41 4.03 6.35 12.55
C ILE A 41 5.24 5.48 12.19
N PRO A 42 5.14 4.56 11.21
CA PRO A 42 6.26 3.71 10.86
C PRO A 42 7.41 4.55 10.32
N GLN A 43 8.57 4.52 10.98
CA GLN A 43 9.71 5.38 10.62
C GLN A 43 10.53 4.85 9.43
N VAL A 44 10.48 3.55 9.17
CA VAL A 44 11.43 2.90 8.26
C VAL A 44 10.75 2.41 6.99
N VAL A 45 10.01 1.29 7.06
CA VAL A 45 9.45 0.64 5.89
C VAL A 45 8.23 -0.20 6.30
N VAL A 46 7.15 -0.12 5.52
CA VAL A 46 6.08 -1.11 5.52
C VAL A 46 6.28 -2.02 4.31
N GLN A 47 6.42 -3.31 4.55
CA GLN A 47 6.47 -4.31 3.48
C GLN A 47 5.10 -4.97 3.33
N CYS A 48 4.55 -4.95 2.12
CA CYS A 48 3.31 -5.66 1.80
C CYS A 48 3.61 -6.81 0.85
N GLU A 49 3.25 -8.02 1.24
CA GLU A 49 3.41 -9.23 0.44
C GLU A 49 2.08 -9.62 -0.19
N ASN A 50 2.15 -10.07 -1.44
CA ASN A 50 1.00 -10.58 -2.17
C ASN A 50 0.71 -12.01 -1.71
N GLN A 51 -0.42 -12.20 -1.01
CA GLN A 51 -0.90 -13.49 -0.50
C GLN A 51 -1.78 -14.25 -1.50
N GLY A 52 -1.86 -13.79 -2.75
CA GLY A 52 -2.73 -14.33 -3.78
C GLY A 52 -3.95 -13.44 -4.04
N SER A 53 -4.96 -14.00 -4.68
CA SER A 53 -6.20 -13.30 -5.01
C SER A 53 -7.41 -14.15 -4.64
N ASP A 54 -8.48 -13.49 -4.23
CA ASP A 54 -9.80 -14.08 -4.02
C ASP A 54 -10.62 -14.17 -5.33
N GLY A 55 -10.01 -13.88 -6.49
CA GLY A 55 -10.66 -13.81 -7.79
C GLY A 55 -11.18 -12.41 -8.15
N ILE A 56 -11.16 -11.47 -7.20
CA ILE A 56 -11.61 -10.07 -7.40
C ILE A 56 -10.43 -9.11 -7.23
N ALA A 57 -9.69 -9.25 -6.13
CA ALA A 57 -8.57 -8.38 -5.79
C ALA A 57 -7.38 -9.19 -5.25
N ILE A 58 -6.21 -8.55 -5.25
CA ILE A 58 -5.02 -9.11 -4.60
C ILE A 58 -5.17 -8.91 -3.10
N GLN A 59 -4.89 -9.96 -2.34
CA GLN A 59 -4.85 -9.93 -0.88
C GLN A 59 -3.44 -9.57 -0.44
N TRP A 60 -3.31 -8.42 0.21
CA TRP A 60 -2.04 -7.90 0.68
C TRP A 60 -1.90 -8.10 2.18
N GLU A 61 -0.80 -8.73 2.60
CA GLU A 61 -0.41 -8.76 4.01
C GLU A 61 0.72 -7.76 4.22
N CYS A 62 0.49 -6.72 5.03
CA CYS A 62 1.50 -5.71 5.31
C CYS A 62 2.06 -5.83 6.73
N LYS A 63 3.38 -5.72 6.84
CA LYS A 63 4.14 -5.84 8.08
C LYS A 63 5.10 -4.65 8.22
N THR A 64 5.33 -4.24 9.45
CA THR A 64 6.37 -3.30 9.86
C THR A 64 6.73 -3.61 11.31
N ASP A 65 7.90 -3.15 11.74
CA ASP A 65 8.25 -3.14 13.15
C ASP A 65 7.33 -2.13 13.88
N MET A 66 6.55 -2.62 14.83
CA MET A 66 5.60 -1.85 15.65
C MET A 66 5.53 -2.48 17.04
N ASP A 67 5.23 -1.67 18.05
CA ASP A 67 5.01 -2.16 19.42
C ASP A 67 3.87 -3.21 19.43
N ASN A 68 3.99 -4.24 20.28
CA ASN A 68 3.01 -5.31 20.44
C ASN A 68 1.60 -4.81 20.84
N ALA A 69 1.49 -3.60 21.37
CA ALA A 69 0.21 -2.95 21.64
C ALA A 69 -0.55 -2.55 20.37
N TYR A 70 0.13 -2.51 19.21
CA TYR A 70 -0.44 -2.07 17.95
C TYR A 70 -0.48 -3.19 16.91
N ARG A 71 -1.44 -3.08 16.01
CA ARG A 71 -1.54 -3.88 14.79
C ARG A 71 -2.22 -3.07 13.71
N PHE A 72 -1.95 -3.41 12.46
CA PHE A 72 -2.79 -2.90 11.38
C PHE A 72 -4.20 -3.47 11.49
N GLY A 73 -5.20 -2.59 11.30
CA GLY A 73 -6.58 -2.98 11.11
C GLY A 73 -6.84 -3.37 9.66
N LYS A 74 -7.92 -2.84 9.08
CA LYS A 74 -8.17 -2.99 7.64
C LYS A 74 -7.13 -2.19 6.84
N ILE A 75 -6.50 -2.87 5.88
CA ILE A 75 -5.53 -2.27 4.97
C ILE A 75 -6.15 -2.22 3.57
N MET A 76 -5.76 -1.21 2.80
CA MET A 76 -6.13 -1.08 1.39
C MET A 76 -4.90 -0.67 0.60
N VAL A 77 -4.61 -1.39 -0.47
CA VAL A 77 -3.54 -1.08 -1.42
C VAL A 77 -4.20 -0.65 -2.72
N ILE A 78 -3.78 0.50 -3.25
CA ILE A 78 -4.28 1.04 -4.51
C ILE A 78 -3.05 1.43 -5.32
N CYS A 79 -3.05 1.09 -6.61
CA CYS A 79 -2.02 1.50 -7.57
C CYS A 79 -2.68 2.22 -8.75
N GLU A 80 -1.94 3.13 -9.38
CA GLU A 80 -2.41 3.80 -10.60
C GLU A 80 -2.35 2.82 -11.78
N GLY A 81 -3.48 2.56 -12.44
CA GLY A 81 -3.52 1.81 -13.70
C GLY A 81 -2.69 2.51 -14.79
N TYR A 82 -2.04 1.75 -15.67
CA TYR A 82 -1.05 2.29 -16.59
C TYR A 82 -1.70 3.17 -17.68
N ASP A 83 -2.74 2.65 -18.34
CA ASP A 83 -3.45 3.36 -19.41
C ASP A 83 -4.79 3.95 -18.93
N TYR A 84 -5.56 3.21 -18.14
CA TYR A 84 -6.90 3.60 -17.63
C TYR A 84 -7.14 3.12 -16.19
N PRO A 85 -8.15 3.64 -15.45
CA PRO A 85 -8.46 3.16 -14.10
C PRO A 85 -8.90 1.69 -14.10
N GLY A 86 -8.35 0.86 -13.22
CA GLY A 86 -8.68 -0.59 -13.14
C GLY A 86 -7.96 -1.48 -14.15
N ASP A 87 -6.98 -0.94 -14.89
CA ASP A 87 -6.12 -1.70 -15.80
C ASP A 87 -5.36 -2.82 -15.06
N HIS A 88 -5.19 -3.97 -15.73
CA HIS A 88 -4.38 -5.08 -15.23
C HIS A 88 -2.90 -4.71 -15.10
N TYR A 89 -2.44 -3.71 -15.86
CA TYR A 89 -1.12 -3.12 -15.72
C TYR A 89 -1.19 -1.85 -14.88
N VAL A 90 -0.21 -1.70 -13.99
CA VAL A 90 -0.06 -0.52 -13.14
C VAL A 90 1.27 0.19 -13.39
N LEU A 91 1.29 1.49 -13.14
CA LEU A 91 2.48 2.33 -13.18
C LEU A 91 3.49 1.88 -12.11
N VAL A 92 4.77 1.85 -12.44
CA VAL A 92 5.80 1.44 -11.48
C VAL A 92 6.03 2.55 -10.46
N GLY A 93 5.90 2.21 -9.17
CA GLY A 93 6.06 3.13 -8.05
C GLY A 93 4.83 3.96 -7.72
N SER A 94 3.68 3.68 -8.36
CA SER A 94 2.40 4.31 -8.04
C SER A 94 1.70 3.70 -6.83
#